data_AF-A0AAX4F5C1-F1
#
_entry.id   AF-A0AAX4F5C1-F1
#
_cell.length_a   1.000
_cell.length_b   1.000
_cell.length_c   1.000
_cell.angle_alpha   90.00
_cell.angle_beta   90.00
_cell.angle_gamma   90.00
#
_symmetry.space_group_name_H-M   'P 1'
#
loop_
_entity.id
_entity.type
_entity.pdbx_description
1 polymer ?
#
loop_
_entity_poly.entity_id
_entity_poly.type
_entity_poly.pdbx_seq_one_letter_code
_entity_poly.pdbx_strand_id
1 'polypeptide(L)'
;MDKKINILSGLMINNGAKRIIIKRLSNNDNSKQQIYFGSDFSVIKSLPIGNIISCGMSKKGAIFKASINWFWLSFEGDKEQAHGAQVILYPKYPEVRLSGLIKGCAIAPSHLLQPPTKKEREDRLESNRYLIMGISEEAVFSYISSWDDELSCELESLIENKEIHPVFSVFYEYYYELKNSKETLLRKLKDIHSLGFVPSQRLNKNGELIAYKAKNGAGFTLESLFNIKPNGSSEPDFMGWELKAHSGSVVTLMTPEPDTGLYVADIHDFMNSYSSSQKPERVDFASIHKMSIYNEKTGLTLNLEGYDFSKQEIVNPEGGLFLRDSNGKIAAGWSFSKILDHWKRKHSKTCFVHYSVRKSEHPSYLFGPKITLADGSDIKKFMSALSASKIYYDPGVNIKYHNGKAKPKKRNQFRMKWNDVGEVYDHIVNVTISDI
;
A
#
# COMPACT_ATOMS: atom_id res chain seq x y z
N MET A 1 5.39 -14.60 -37.94
CA MET A 1 4.82 -13.27 -37.66
C MET A 1 5.01 -13.04 -36.18
N ASP A 2 5.56 -11.89 -35.78
CA ASP A 2 5.63 -11.55 -34.36
C ASP A 2 4.21 -11.30 -33.85
N LYS A 3 3.82 -11.97 -32.76
CA LYS A 3 2.49 -11.81 -32.14
C LYS A 3 2.23 -10.32 -31.84
N LYS A 4 1.04 -9.80 -32.14
CA LYS A 4 0.67 -8.39 -31.88
C LYS A 4 0.86 -8.00 -30.42
N ILE A 5 0.57 -8.90 -29.49
CA ILE A 5 0.80 -8.66 -28.06
C ILE A 5 2.28 -8.39 -27.72
N ASN A 6 3.24 -8.96 -28.46
CA ASN A 6 4.67 -8.69 -28.25
C ASN A 6 5.05 -7.28 -28.68
N ILE A 7 4.52 -6.83 -29.82
CA ILE A 7 4.76 -5.46 -30.32
C ILE A 7 4.22 -4.44 -29.32
N LEU A 8 2.96 -4.62 -28.91
CA LEU A 8 2.32 -3.74 -27.93
C LEU A 8 3.06 -3.75 -26.58
N SER A 9 3.49 -4.93 -26.12
CA SER A 9 4.27 -5.05 -24.88
C SER A 9 5.61 -4.34 -24.97
N GLY A 10 6.31 -4.43 -26.12
CA GLY A 10 7.53 -3.69 -26.39
C GLY A 10 7.31 -2.17 -26.30
N LEU A 11 6.22 -1.66 -26.88
CA LEU A 11 5.85 -0.24 -26.78
C LEU A 11 5.59 0.18 -25.33
N MET A 12 4.87 -0.64 -24.55
CA MET A 12 4.60 -0.37 -23.14
C MET A 12 5.88 -0.37 -22.30
N ILE A 13 6.77 -1.35 -22.52
CA ILE A 13 8.05 -1.46 -21.81
C ILE A 13 8.97 -0.29 -22.16
N ASN A 14 9.02 0.12 -23.43
CA ASN A 14 9.79 1.29 -23.86
C ASN A 14 9.27 2.59 -23.23
N ASN A 15 7.99 2.65 -22.86
CA ASN A 15 7.40 3.74 -22.10
C ASN A 15 7.56 3.59 -20.57
N GLY A 16 8.28 2.57 -20.11
CA GLY A 16 8.64 2.35 -18.69
C GLY A 16 7.73 1.37 -17.95
N ALA A 17 6.87 0.61 -18.62
CA ALA A 17 6.05 -0.41 -17.97
C ALA A 17 6.92 -1.54 -17.39
N LYS A 18 6.78 -1.80 -16.08
CA LYS A 18 7.46 -2.87 -15.34
C LYS A 18 6.58 -4.11 -15.18
N ARG A 19 5.28 -3.97 -15.44
CA ARG A 19 4.30 -5.04 -15.36
C ARG A 19 3.24 -4.86 -16.44
N ILE A 20 2.85 -5.93 -17.10
CA ILE A 20 1.76 -5.94 -18.07
C ILE A 20 0.72 -6.94 -17.60
N ILE A 21 -0.49 -6.43 -17.33
CA ILE A 21 -1.64 -7.25 -16.97
C ILE A 21 -2.77 -7.03 -17.96
N ILE A 22 -3.56 -8.07 -18.17
CA ILE A 22 -4.62 -8.12 -19.18
C ILE A 22 -5.93 -8.42 -18.48
N LYS A 23 -6.99 -7.70 -18.84
CA LYS A 23 -8.36 -7.97 -18.38
C LYS A 23 -9.25 -8.28 -19.54
N ARG A 24 -9.96 -9.41 -19.46
CA ARG A 24 -11.14 -9.68 -20.28
C ARG A 24 -12.27 -8.74 -19.84
N LEU A 25 -12.74 -7.89 -20.75
CA LEU A 25 -13.80 -6.93 -20.45
C LEU A 25 -15.17 -7.58 -20.63
N SER A 26 -16.02 -7.42 -19.61
CA SER A 26 -17.43 -7.82 -19.69
C SER A 26 -18.25 -6.78 -20.46
N ASN A 27 -19.48 -7.13 -20.82
CA ASN A 27 -20.43 -6.18 -21.43
C ASN A 27 -20.75 -4.97 -20.54
N ASN A 28 -20.61 -5.11 -19.22
CA ASN A 28 -20.79 -4.02 -18.26
C ASN A 28 -19.51 -3.21 -18.04
N ASP A 29 -18.36 -3.62 -18.57
CA ASP A 29 -17.12 -2.85 -18.54
C ASP A 29 -17.11 -1.84 -19.68
N ASN A 30 -17.74 -0.69 -19.44
CA ASN A 30 -17.90 0.37 -20.43
C ASN A 30 -17.94 1.77 -19.78
N SER A 31 -18.02 2.81 -20.60
CA SER A 31 -17.97 4.21 -20.18
C SER A 31 -19.08 4.65 -19.23
N LYS A 32 -20.25 4.00 -19.25
CA LYS A 32 -21.39 4.30 -18.38
C LYS A 32 -21.32 3.56 -17.06
N GLN A 33 -21.00 2.27 -17.10
CA GLN A 33 -20.98 1.42 -15.91
C GLN A 33 -19.62 1.39 -15.18
N GLN A 34 -18.56 1.98 -15.76
CA GLN A 34 -17.18 1.94 -15.27
C GLN A 34 -16.59 0.52 -15.40
N ILE A 35 -15.27 0.42 -15.57
CA ILE A 35 -14.60 -0.88 -15.73
C ILE A 35 -14.30 -1.48 -14.35
N TYR A 36 -14.71 -2.72 -14.11
CA TYR A 36 -14.51 -3.44 -12.86
C TYR A 36 -13.10 -4.04 -12.77
N PHE A 37 -12.35 -3.66 -11.73
CA PHE A 37 -10.96 -4.05 -11.49
C PHE A 37 -10.82 -5.15 -10.42
N GLY A 38 -11.91 -5.70 -9.92
CA GLY A 38 -11.87 -6.81 -8.96
C GLY A 38 -12.56 -6.48 -7.64
N SER A 39 -12.68 -7.52 -6.83
CA SER A 39 -13.39 -7.52 -5.54
C SER A 39 -12.45 -7.31 -4.36
N ASP A 40 -11.22 -6.91 -4.60
CA ASP A 40 -10.25 -6.59 -3.57
C ASP A 40 -9.40 -5.36 -3.93
N PHE A 41 -8.75 -4.81 -2.92
CA PHE A 41 -7.87 -3.65 -3.05
C PHE A 41 -6.43 -4.00 -3.47
N SER A 42 -6.14 -5.26 -3.81
CA SER A 42 -4.79 -5.69 -4.19
C SER A 42 -4.34 -5.08 -5.52
N VAL A 43 -5.26 -4.93 -6.49
CA VAL A 43 -4.96 -4.31 -7.79
C VAL A 43 -4.49 -2.87 -7.64
N ILE A 44 -5.09 -2.11 -6.70
CA ILE A 44 -4.74 -0.71 -6.43
C ILE A 44 -3.28 -0.61 -6.00
N LYS A 45 -2.78 -1.61 -5.27
CA LYS A 45 -1.37 -1.63 -4.82
C LYS A 45 -0.40 -1.66 -5.98
N SER A 46 -0.81 -2.22 -7.14
CA SER A 46 0.01 -2.20 -8.35
C SER A 46 -0.15 -0.92 -9.17
N LEU A 47 -1.19 -0.12 -8.95
CA LEU A 47 -1.49 1.03 -9.80
C LEU A 47 -0.86 2.32 -9.27
N PRO A 48 -0.31 3.16 -10.15
CA PRO A 48 0.22 4.49 -9.81
C PRO A 48 -0.93 5.50 -9.64
N ILE A 49 -1.79 5.27 -8.65
CA ILE A 49 -2.85 6.21 -8.25
C ILE A 49 -2.30 7.27 -7.30
N GLY A 50 -2.84 8.49 -7.41
CA GLY A 50 -2.63 9.59 -6.47
C GLY A 50 -3.31 9.34 -5.11
N ASN A 51 -3.37 10.39 -4.30
CA ASN A 51 -3.97 10.31 -2.96
C ASN A 51 -5.46 9.94 -3.05
N ILE A 52 -5.89 9.06 -2.15
CA ILE A 52 -7.28 8.66 -1.99
C ILE A 52 -8.01 9.78 -1.26
N ILE A 53 -9.14 10.22 -1.83
CA ILE A 53 -10.03 11.23 -1.26
C ILE A 53 -11.42 10.65 -1.02
N SER A 54 -12.05 11.06 0.08
CA SER A 54 -13.46 10.77 0.33
C SER A 54 -14.32 11.57 -0.65
N CYS A 55 -15.39 10.93 -1.15
CA CYS A 55 -16.38 11.54 -2.04
C CYS A 55 -17.81 11.32 -1.53
N GLY A 56 -17.97 11.08 -0.23
CA GLY A 56 -19.28 10.91 0.40
C GLY A 56 -19.91 9.52 0.21
N MET A 57 -21.25 9.47 0.37
CA MET A 57 -22.04 8.24 0.35
C MET A 57 -22.77 8.05 -0.98
N SER A 58 -22.93 6.79 -1.37
CA SER A 58 -23.72 6.38 -2.53
C SER A 58 -24.65 5.22 -2.20
N LYS A 59 -25.46 4.79 -3.18
CA LYS A 59 -26.26 3.55 -3.07
C LYS A 59 -25.39 2.31 -2.77
N LYS A 60 -24.10 2.33 -3.15
CA LYS A 60 -23.12 1.26 -2.88
C LYS A 60 -22.33 1.46 -1.58
N GLY A 61 -22.69 2.45 -0.76
CA GLY A 61 -21.95 2.82 0.46
C GLY A 61 -20.94 3.95 0.22
N ALA A 62 -19.99 4.08 1.14
CA ALA A 62 -18.92 5.07 1.08
C ALA A 62 -18.14 4.98 -0.24
N ILE A 63 -17.85 6.15 -0.84
CA ILE A 63 -17.06 6.26 -2.06
C ILE A 63 -15.76 6.98 -1.74
N PHE A 64 -14.65 6.37 -2.16
CA PHE A 64 -13.37 7.04 -2.25
C PHE A 64 -12.89 7.06 -3.69
N LYS A 65 -12.11 8.08 -4.06
CA LYS A 65 -11.56 8.22 -5.42
C LYS A 65 -10.09 8.57 -5.36
N ALA A 66 -9.36 8.18 -6.40
CA ALA A 66 -7.98 8.59 -6.61
C ALA A 66 -7.74 8.82 -8.10
N SER A 67 -7.02 9.88 -8.44
CA SER A 67 -6.59 10.13 -9.81
C SER A 67 -5.57 9.08 -10.26
N ILE A 68 -5.53 8.76 -11.55
CA ILE A 68 -4.50 7.89 -12.12
C ILE A 68 -3.98 8.50 -13.42
N ASN A 69 -2.66 8.50 -13.58
CA ASN A 69 -2.05 8.91 -14.83
C ASN A 69 -2.23 7.81 -15.86
N TRP A 70 -3.23 7.99 -16.74
CA TRP A 70 -3.63 6.99 -17.71
C TRP A 70 -3.38 7.48 -19.13
N PHE A 71 -2.71 6.65 -19.93
CA PHE A 71 -2.40 6.93 -21.33
C PHE A 71 -2.99 5.85 -22.22
N TRP A 72 -3.62 6.28 -23.32
CA TRP A 72 -3.95 5.40 -24.43
C TRP A 72 -2.78 5.35 -25.39
N LEU A 73 -2.43 4.14 -25.85
CA LEU A 73 -1.42 3.91 -26.89
C LEU A 73 -2.08 3.53 -28.21
N SER A 74 -1.43 3.86 -29.32
CA SER A 74 -1.69 3.25 -30.63
C SER A 74 -0.58 2.25 -30.99
N PHE A 75 -0.79 1.45 -32.05
CA PHE A 75 0.25 0.53 -32.54
C PHE A 75 1.42 1.27 -33.22
N GLU A 76 1.18 2.50 -33.66
CA GLU A 76 2.17 3.41 -34.26
C GLU A 76 3.07 4.06 -33.19
N GLY A 77 2.73 3.89 -31.90
CA GLY A 77 3.50 4.43 -30.78
C GLY A 77 3.02 5.80 -30.28
N ASP A 78 1.97 6.37 -30.88
CA ASP A 78 1.33 7.58 -30.39
C ASP A 78 0.71 7.33 -29.02
N LYS A 79 0.76 8.34 -28.15
CA LYS A 79 0.14 8.28 -26.83
C LYS A 79 -0.53 9.57 -26.44
N GLU A 80 -1.66 9.44 -25.76
CA GLU A 80 -2.42 10.59 -25.26
C GLU A 80 -2.98 10.29 -23.86
N GLN A 81 -2.96 11.31 -23.00
CA GLN A 81 -3.40 11.19 -21.63
C GLN A 81 -4.93 11.31 -21.51
N ALA A 82 -5.56 10.37 -20.82
CA ALA A 82 -6.92 10.51 -20.35
C ALA A 82 -6.96 11.29 -19.04
N HIS A 83 -6.97 12.63 -19.11
CA HIS A 83 -6.91 13.51 -17.93
C HIS A 83 -8.02 13.30 -16.88
N GLY A 84 -9.17 12.75 -17.29
CA GLY A 84 -10.28 12.43 -16.39
C GLY A 84 -10.14 11.10 -15.65
N ALA A 85 -9.09 10.32 -15.93
CA ALA A 85 -8.96 8.96 -15.44
C ALA A 85 -8.83 8.90 -13.93
N GLN A 86 -9.66 8.06 -13.32
CA GLN A 86 -9.71 7.89 -11.87
C GLN A 86 -10.15 6.49 -11.48
N VAL A 87 -9.59 6.03 -10.37
CA VAL A 87 -10.01 4.82 -9.68
C VAL A 87 -11.03 5.19 -8.62
N ILE A 88 -12.11 4.42 -8.55
CA ILE A 88 -13.19 4.55 -7.59
C ILE A 88 -13.19 3.31 -6.70
N LEU A 89 -13.19 3.55 -5.39
CA LEU A 89 -13.12 2.54 -4.36
C LEU A 89 -14.45 2.51 -3.62
N TYR A 90 -15.03 1.33 -3.59
CA TYR A 90 -16.17 1.02 -2.73
C TYR A 90 -15.62 0.12 -1.62
N PRO A 91 -15.53 0.54 -0.35
CA PRO A 91 -15.03 -0.33 0.72
C PRO A 91 -16.04 -1.40 1.16
N LYS A 92 -17.34 -1.12 0.98
CA LYS A 92 -18.45 -1.99 1.38
C LYS A 92 -18.33 -3.40 0.78
N TYR A 93 -18.36 -3.46 -0.54
CA TYR A 93 -17.85 -4.57 -1.35
C TYR A 93 -16.51 -4.06 -1.81
N PRO A 94 -15.34 -4.60 -1.40
CA PRO A 94 -14.01 -4.03 -1.67
C PRO A 94 -13.68 -3.97 -3.18
N GLU A 95 -14.52 -3.27 -3.91
CA GLU A 95 -14.69 -3.24 -5.34
C GLU A 95 -13.94 -2.01 -5.84
N VAL A 96 -13.13 -2.26 -6.86
CA VAL A 96 -12.35 -1.23 -7.53
C VAL A 96 -12.94 -1.03 -8.90
N ARG A 97 -13.20 0.21 -9.29
CA ARG A 97 -13.64 0.56 -10.64
C ARG A 97 -12.77 1.63 -11.25
N LEU A 98 -12.61 1.59 -12.56
CA LEU A 98 -11.91 2.58 -13.35
C LEU A 98 -12.91 3.39 -14.19
N SER A 99 -12.74 4.71 -14.22
CA SER A 99 -13.63 5.63 -14.93
C SER A 99 -12.87 6.83 -15.51
N GLY A 100 -13.55 7.62 -16.35
CA GLY A 100 -13.01 8.89 -16.87
C GLY A 100 -11.99 8.75 -18.00
N LEU A 101 -12.02 7.64 -18.74
CA LEU A 101 -10.98 7.29 -19.70
C LEU A 101 -11.11 7.96 -21.08
N ILE A 102 -12.23 8.61 -21.39
CA ILE A 102 -12.58 9.00 -22.77
C ILE A 102 -12.60 10.51 -22.98
N LYS A 103 -13.16 11.26 -22.02
CA LYS A 103 -13.49 12.67 -22.24
C LYS A 103 -12.23 13.49 -22.51
N GLY A 104 -12.16 14.08 -23.71
CA GLY A 104 -11.06 14.95 -24.12
C GLY A 104 -9.80 14.21 -24.55
N CYS A 105 -9.89 12.93 -24.92
CA CYS A 105 -8.79 12.15 -25.47
C CYS A 105 -9.17 11.59 -26.84
N ALA A 106 -8.47 12.00 -27.89
CA ALA A 106 -8.71 11.61 -29.28
C ALA A 106 -8.34 10.14 -29.56
N ILE A 107 -7.25 9.64 -28.98
CA ILE A 107 -6.78 8.25 -29.13
C ILE A 107 -7.66 7.27 -28.36
N ALA A 108 -8.47 7.74 -27.40
CA ALA A 108 -9.29 6.86 -26.57
C ALA A 108 -10.25 6.00 -27.44
N PRO A 109 -10.36 4.68 -27.16
CA PRO A 109 -11.19 3.75 -27.91
C PRO A 109 -12.67 3.91 -27.55
N SER A 110 -13.21 5.09 -27.82
CA SER A 110 -14.55 5.53 -27.40
C SER A 110 -15.65 4.61 -27.93
N HIS A 111 -15.47 4.09 -29.15
CA HIS A 111 -16.40 3.17 -29.80
C HIS A 111 -16.43 1.78 -29.14
N LEU A 112 -15.30 1.31 -28.59
CA LEU A 112 -15.19 0.02 -27.89
C LEU A 112 -15.68 0.07 -26.44
N LEU A 113 -15.85 1.27 -25.89
CA LEU A 113 -16.30 1.51 -24.52
C LEU A 113 -17.75 2.03 -24.46
N GLN A 114 -18.52 1.95 -25.54
CA GLN A 114 -19.94 2.27 -25.50
C GLN A 114 -20.75 1.15 -24.83
N PRO A 115 -21.83 1.48 -24.09
CA PRO A 115 -22.76 0.47 -23.60
C PRO A 115 -23.44 -0.25 -24.77
N PRO A 116 -23.36 -1.59 -24.86
CA PRO A 116 -23.95 -2.32 -25.99
C PRO A 116 -25.48 -2.37 -25.88
N THR A 117 -26.15 -2.31 -27.03
CA THR A 117 -27.59 -2.60 -27.19
C THR A 117 -27.88 -4.08 -26.88
N LYS A 118 -29.16 -4.46 -26.74
CA LYS A 118 -29.54 -5.86 -26.49
C LYS A 118 -29.05 -6.79 -27.61
N LYS A 119 -29.25 -6.39 -28.87
CA LYS A 119 -28.81 -7.15 -30.04
C LYS A 119 -27.29 -7.31 -30.06
N GLU A 120 -26.53 -6.24 -29.86
CA GLU A 120 -25.07 -6.33 -29.81
C GLU A 120 -24.57 -7.21 -28.66
N ARG A 121 -25.30 -7.32 -27.54
CA ARG A 121 -24.93 -8.25 -26.47
C ARG A 121 -25.11 -9.70 -26.89
N GLU A 122 -26.14 -9.99 -27.68
CA GLU A 122 -26.41 -11.33 -28.21
C GLU A 122 -25.38 -11.67 -29.30
N ASP A 123 -25.11 -10.74 -30.22
CA ASP A 123 -24.13 -10.93 -31.31
C ASP A 123 -22.70 -11.15 -30.78
N ARG A 124 -22.38 -10.56 -29.62
CA ARG A 124 -21.02 -10.60 -29.03
C ARG A 124 -20.87 -11.63 -27.90
N LEU A 125 -21.78 -12.59 -27.76
CA LEU A 125 -21.77 -13.59 -26.68
C LEU A 125 -20.47 -14.40 -26.61
N GLU A 126 -19.95 -14.81 -27.76
CA GLU A 126 -18.75 -15.64 -27.88
C GLU A 126 -17.46 -14.82 -28.11
N SER A 127 -17.60 -13.52 -28.37
CA SER A 127 -16.47 -12.63 -28.72
C SER A 127 -16.02 -11.79 -27.53
N ASN A 128 -14.72 -11.47 -27.44
CA ASN A 128 -14.16 -10.83 -26.25
C ASN A 128 -13.24 -9.67 -26.61
N ARG A 129 -13.44 -8.54 -25.94
CA ARG A 129 -12.47 -7.45 -25.97
C ARG A 129 -11.60 -7.46 -24.72
N TYR A 130 -10.33 -7.15 -24.89
CA TYR A 130 -9.34 -7.19 -23.83
C TYR A 130 -8.80 -5.79 -23.57
N LEU A 131 -8.66 -5.44 -22.29
CA LEU A 131 -7.91 -4.27 -21.84
C LEU A 131 -6.50 -4.73 -21.46
N ILE A 132 -5.50 -4.24 -22.17
CA ILE A 132 -4.09 -4.49 -21.89
C ILE A 132 -3.56 -3.26 -21.15
N MET A 133 -2.87 -3.47 -20.04
CA MET A 133 -2.33 -2.39 -19.21
C MET A 133 -0.85 -2.64 -18.90
N GLY A 134 0.01 -1.78 -19.42
CA GLY A 134 1.40 -1.63 -19.01
C GLY A 134 1.51 -0.64 -17.86
N ILE A 135 1.92 -1.13 -16.71
CA ILE A 135 1.99 -0.38 -15.45
C ILE A 135 3.45 0.02 -15.19
N SER A 136 3.70 1.32 -15.09
CA SER A 136 4.95 1.89 -14.61
C SER A 136 4.81 2.43 -13.18
N GLU A 137 5.88 3.01 -12.63
CA GLU A 137 5.84 3.65 -11.31
C GLU A 137 4.98 4.92 -11.29
N GLU A 138 4.82 5.58 -12.45
CA GLU A 138 4.18 6.90 -12.53
C GLU A 138 2.89 6.91 -13.36
N ALA A 139 2.68 5.92 -14.22
CA ALA A 139 1.58 5.91 -15.18
C ALA A 139 1.14 4.50 -15.60
N VAL A 140 -0.04 4.42 -16.22
CA VAL A 140 -0.54 3.24 -16.92
C VAL A 140 -0.66 3.55 -18.40
N PHE A 141 -0.06 2.71 -19.22
CA PHE A 141 -0.18 2.70 -20.67
C PHE A 141 -1.16 1.61 -21.07
N SER A 142 -2.11 1.92 -21.94
CA SER A 142 -3.24 1.03 -22.17
C SER A 142 -3.65 0.93 -23.63
N TYR A 143 -4.22 -0.22 -23.96
CA TYR A 143 -4.82 -0.51 -25.25
C TYR A 143 -6.06 -1.40 -25.06
N ILE A 144 -7.07 -1.24 -25.91
CA ILE A 144 -8.22 -2.14 -25.95
C ILE A 144 -8.29 -2.81 -27.32
N SER A 145 -8.32 -4.14 -27.32
CA SER A 145 -8.60 -4.91 -28.54
C SER A 145 -10.07 -4.74 -28.94
N SER A 146 -10.39 -4.93 -30.22
CA SER A 146 -11.77 -5.19 -30.62
C SER A 146 -12.20 -6.59 -30.17
N TRP A 147 -13.45 -6.96 -30.46
CA TRP A 147 -14.02 -8.25 -30.06
C TRP A 147 -13.47 -9.45 -30.82
N ASP A 148 -13.05 -9.24 -32.07
CA ASP A 148 -12.67 -10.30 -33.01
C ASP A 148 -11.40 -9.92 -33.80
N ASP A 149 -10.59 -8.99 -33.30
CA ASP A 149 -9.31 -8.67 -33.94
C ASP A 149 -8.25 -9.73 -33.64
N GLU A 150 -7.18 -9.74 -34.43
CA GLU A 150 -6.06 -10.65 -34.26
C GLU A 150 -5.49 -10.65 -32.83
N LEU A 151 -5.45 -9.49 -32.16
CA LEU A 151 -4.97 -9.40 -30.78
C LEU A 151 -5.91 -10.12 -29.80
N SER A 152 -7.22 -10.00 -29.97
CA SER A 152 -8.22 -10.66 -29.14
C SER A 152 -8.11 -12.19 -29.24
N CYS A 153 -7.96 -12.73 -30.46
CA CYS A 153 -7.76 -14.16 -30.69
C CYS A 153 -6.43 -14.67 -30.12
N GLU A 154 -5.35 -13.89 -30.27
CA GLU A 154 -4.05 -14.20 -29.65
C GLU A 154 -4.18 -14.31 -28.12
N LEU A 155 -4.85 -13.34 -27.49
CA LEU A 155 -5.01 -13.30 -26.04
C LEU A 155 -5.91 -14.42 -25.52
N GLU A 156 -6.97 -14.76 -26.24
CA GLU A 156 -7.83 -15.89 -25.91
C GLU A 156 -7.05 -17.20 -25.93
N SER A 157 -6.29 -17.45 -26.99
CA SER A 157 -5.43 -18.64 -27.11
C SER A 157 -4.39 -18.73 -25.99
N LEU A 158 -3.73 -17.61 -25.63
CA LEU A 158 -2.77 -17.57 -24.51
C LEU A 158 -3.42 -17.94 -23.17
N ILE A 159 -4.67 -17.53 -22.95
CA ILE A 159 -5.41 -17.82 -21.72
C ILE A 159 -5.83 -19.30 -21.70
N GLU A 160 -6.39 -19.81 -22.80
CA GLU A 160 -6.85 -21.20 -22.90
C GLU A 160 -5.71 -22.21 -22.79
N ASN A 161 -4.56 -21.91 -23.41
CA ASN A 161 -3.34 -22.72 -23.32
C ASN A 161 -2.61 -22.57 -21.97
N LYS A 162 -3.10 -21.70 -21.07
CA LYS A 162 -2.49 -21.40 -19.76
C LYS A 162 -1.05 -20.87 -19.86
N GLU A 163 -0.71 -20.20 -20.96
CA GLU A 163 0.58 -19.53 -21.15
C GLU A 163 0.69 -18.28 -20.27
N ILE A 164 -0.45 -17.67 -19.93
CA ILE A 164 -0.55 -16.59 -18.94
C ILE A 164 -1.43 -17.02 -17.75
N HIS A 165 -1.10 -16.49 -16.56
CA HIS A 165 -1.71 -16.94 -15.32
C HIS A 165 -2.63 -15.85 -14.71
N PRO A 166 -3.74 -16.24 -14.08
CA PRO A 166 -4.62 -15.29 -13.42
C PRO A 166 -3.90 -14.58 -12.26
N VAL A 167 -4.11 -13.26 -12.17
CA VAL A 167 -3.67 -12.40 -11.08
C VAL A 167 -4.82 -11.46 -10.70
N PHE A 168 -4.85 -10.98 -9.45
CA PHE A 168 -5.79 -9.95 -9.03
C PHE A 168 -7.27 -10.21 -9.39
N SER A 169 -7.82 -11.37 -9.04
CA SER A 169 -9.22 -11.80 -9.25
C SER A 169 -9.78 -11.83 -10.70
N VAL A 170 -9.43 -10.87 -11.57
CA VAL A 170 -10.01 -10.65 -12.90
C VAL A 170 -8.96 -10.34 -13.98
N PHE A 171 -7.67 -10.35 -13.65
CA PHE A 171 -6.58 -10.07 -14.58
C PHE A 171 -5.76 -11.32 -14.89
N TYR A 172 -4.96 -11.25 -15.94
CA TYR A 172 -3.93 -12.22 -16.30
C TYR A 172 -2.59 -11.51 -16.41
N GLU A 173 -1.51 -12.12 -15.92
CA GLU A 173 -0.16 -11.57 -15.96
C GLU A 173 0.58 -12.01 -17.22
N TYR A 174 0.89 -11.04 -18.08
CA TYR A 174 1.66 -11.26 -19.31
C TYR A 174 3.16 -11.05 -19.08
N TYR A 175 3.50 -9.94 -18.42
CA TYR A 175 4.88 -9.56 -18.15
C TYR A 175 4.99 -9.01 -16.74
N TYR A 176 6.06 -9.38 -16.04
CA TYR A 176 6.40 -8.78 -14.76
C TYR A 176 7.92 -8.81 -14.56
N GLU A 177 8.54 -7.64 -14.58
CA GLU A 177 9.99 -7.48 -14.39
C GLU A 177 10.44 -8.11 -13.05
N LEU A 178 9.59 -8.04 -12.02
CA LEU A 178 9.90 -8.52 -10.68
C LEU A 178 9.42 -9.96 -10.40
N LYS A 179 9.15 -10.79 -11.43
CA LYS A 179 8.66 -12.17 -11.26
C LYS A 179 9.52 -13.02 -10.30
N ASN A 180 10.81 -12.71 -10.20
CA ASN A 180 11.78 -13.38 -9.31
C ASN A 180 12.12 -12.60 -8.02
N SER A 181 11.35 -11.57 -7.63
CA SER A 181 11.72 -10.72 -6.49
C SER A 181 11.84 -11.49 -5.17
N LYS A 182 11.03 -12.52 -4.96
CA LYS A 182 11.12 -13.41 -3.79
C LYS A 182 12.47 -14.15 -3.76
N GLU A 183 12.87 -14.78 -4.86
CA GLU A 183 14.15 -15.48 -4.94
C GLU A 183 15.33 -14.52 -4.76
N THR A 184 15.29 -13.35 -5.42
CA THR A 184 16.35 -12.34 -5.28
C THR A 184 16.44 -11.82 -3.86
N LEU A 185 15.31 -11.56 -3.20
CA LEU A 185 15.24 -11.17 -1.78
C LEU A 185 15.88 -12.24 -0.89
N LEU A 186 15.48 -13.50 -1.06
CA LEU A 186 15.95 -14.62 -0.25
C LEU A 186 17.46 -14.88 -0.45
N ARG A 187 17.95 -14.81 -1.70
CA ARG A 187 19.38 -14.90 -2.02
C ARG A 187 20.17 -13.78 -1.32
N LYS A 188 19.69 -12.54 -1.41
CA LYS A 188 20.34 -11.40 -0.75
C LYS A 188 20.35 -11.53 0.78
N LEU A 189 19.28 -12.06 1.38
CA LEU A 189 19.24 -12.34 2.82
C LEU A 189 20.22 -13.44 3.23
N LYS A 190 20.41 -14.47 2.39
CA LYS A 190 21.42 -15.51 2.59
C LYS A 190 22.84 -14.92 2.56
N ASP A 191 23.13 -14.04 1.60
CA ASP A 191 24.41 -13.32 1.54
C ASP A 191 24.62 -12.47 2.80
N ILE A 192 23.60 -11.71 3.21
CA ILE A 192 23.65 -10.88 4.44
C ILE A 192 23.91 -11.75 5.68
N HIS A 193 23.25 -12.90 5.80
CA HIS A 193 23.46 -13.79 6.95
C HIS A 193 24.90 -14.33 7.00
N SER A 194 25.49 -14.62 5.84
CA SER A 194 26.88 -15.10 5.73
C SER A 194 27.93 -14.09 6.21
N LEU A 195 27.60 -12.79 6.23
CA LEU A 195 28.47 -11.74 6.78
C LEU A 195 28.64 -11.82 8.31
N GLY A 196 27.79 -12.59 8.99
CA GLY A 196 27.81 -12.68 10.45
C GLY A 196 27.28 -11.41 11.13
N PHE A 197 27.94 -10.99 12.20
CA PHE A 197 27.52 -9.79 12.95
C PHE A 197 27.99 -8.51 12.24
N VAL A 198 27.04 -7.76 11.69
CA VAL A 198 27.31 -6.49 11.01
C VAL A 198 27.20 -5.33 12.01
N PRO A 199 28.18 -4.42 12.11
CA PRO A 199 28.08 -3.22 12.94
C PRO A 199 26.87 -2.34 12.62
N SER A 200 26.33 -1.65 13.63
CA SER A 200 25.19 -0.75 13.47
C SER A 200 25.53 0.44 12.58
N GLN A 201 24.82 0.56 11.46
CA GLN A 201 25.13 1.49 10.38
C GLN A 201 23.84 1.93 9.68
N ARG A 202 23.93 2.99 8.88
CA ARG A 202 22.87 3.41 7.96
C ARG A 202 23.46 4.14 6.77
N LEU A 203 22.69 4.28 5.69
CA LEU A 203 23.03 5.24 4.64
C LEU A 203 22.60 6.65 5.04
N ASN A 204 23.39 7.66 4.68
CA ASN A 204 22.98 9.06 4.76
C ASN A 204 22.22 9.49 3.47
N LYS A 205 21.85 10.77 3.36
CA LYS A 205 21.12 11.29 2.18
C LYS A 205 21.93 11.15 0.87
N ASN A 206 23.25 11.24 0.96
CA ASN A 206 24.16 11.10 -0.18
C ASN A 206 24.32 9.62 -0.59
N GLY A 207 23.93 8.68 0.28
CA GLY A 207 24.14 7.24 0.07
C GLY A 207 25.44 6.73 0.67
N GLU A 208 26.11 7.53 1.51
CA GLU A 208 27.33 7.12 2.19
C GLU A 208 26.97 6.37 3.47
N LEU A 209 27.74 5.31 3.75
CA LEU A 209 27.55 4.47 4.92
C LEU A 209 28.17 5.14 6.15
N ILE A 210 27.37 5.32 7.20
CA ILE A 210 27.79 5.94 8.45
C ILE A 210 27.43 5.07 9.64
N ALA A 211 28.25 5.11 10.69
CA ALA A 211 27.93 4.48 11.96
C ALA A 211 26.63 5.08 12.54
N TYR A 212 25.79 4.24 13.12
CA TYR A 212 24.50 4.67 13.65
C TYR A 212 24.20 4.06 15.01
N LYS A 213 23.78 4.88 15.97
CA LYS A 213 23.50 4.46 17.34
C LYS A 213 22.13 4.93 17.80
N ALA A 214 21.14 4.04 17.70
CA ALA A 214 19.81 4.26 18.25
C ALA A 214 19.05 2.93 18.42
N LYS A 215 17.90 2.97 19.11
CA LYS A 215 17.05 1.79 19.34
C LYS A 215 16.55 1.12 18.05
N ASN A 216 16.48 1.86 16.95
CA ASN A 216 16.08 1.36 15.63
C ASN A 216 17.29 1.00 14.72
N GLY A 217 18.48 0.81 15.31
CA GLY A 217 19.69 0.51 14.55
C GLY A 217 19.58 -0.73 13.67
N ALA A 218 18.95 -1.81 14.16
CA ALA A 218 18.79 -3.03 13.38
C ALA A 218 18.00 -2.82 12.07
N GLY A 219 16.95 -1.99 12.10
CA GLY A 219 16.17 -1.66 10.90
C GLY A 219 17.02 -0.92 9.87
N PHE A 220 17.70 0.15 10.30
CA PHE A 220 18.56 0.93 9.40
C PHE A 220 19.79 0.17 8.90
N THR A 221 20.36 -0.74 9.71
CA THR A 221 21.43 -1.62 9.25
C THR A 221 20.90 -2.54 8.16
N LEU A 222 19.74 -3.17 8.35
CA LEU A 222 19.14 -4.02 7.32
C LEU A 222 18.89 -3.24 6.03
N GLU A 223 18.26 -2.07 6.12
CA GLU A 223 18.02 -1.17 4.97
C GLU A 223 19.34 -0.85 4.24
N SER A 224 20.40 -0.52 4.98
CA SER A 224 21.70 -0.20 4.37
C SER A 224 22.32 -1.38 3.62
N LEU A 225 22.15 -2.61 4.13
CA LEU A 225 22.62 -3.84 3.47
C LEU A 225 21.82 -4.13 2.18
N PHE A 226 20.63 -3.56 2.08
CA PHE A 226 19.84 -3.55 0.86
C PHE A 226 20.12 -2.38 -0.08
N ASN A 227 21.05 -1.48 0.28
CA ASN A 227 21.34 -0.20 -0.40
C ASN A 227 20.14 0.77 -0.39
N ILE A 228 19.32 0.70 0.65
CA ILE A 228 18.14 1.56 0.81
C ILE A 228 18.54 2.80 1.59
N LYS A 229 18.30 3.98 1.01
CA LYS A 229 18.52 5.26 1.67
C LYS A 229 17.33 5.54 2.60
N PRO A 230 17.56 6.04 3.84
CA PRO A 230 16.48 6.49 4.71
C PRO A 230 15.69 7.62 4.05
N ASN A 231 14.54 7.31 3.47
CA ASN A 231 13.56 8.28 3.03
C ASN A 231 12.27 8.04 3.83
N GLY A 232 11.54 9.10 4.17
CA GLY A 232 10.22 8.98 4.81
C GLY A 232 9.13 8.50 3.86
N SER A 233 9.53 7.84 2.76
CA SER A 233 8.62 7.41 1.71
C SER A 233 7.74 6.28 2.23
N SER A 234 6.52 6.20 1.70
CA SER A 234 5.62 5.09 2.02
C SER A 234 5.78 3.90 1.07
N GLU A 235 6.72 3.94 0.14
CA GLU A 235 6.94 2.86 -0.83
C GLU A 235 7.62 1.62 -0.22
N PRO A 236 7.46 0.43 -0.84
CA PRO A 236 8.16 -0.78 -0.41
C PRO A 236 9.68 -0.65 -0.52
N ASP A 237 10.38 -1.33 0.40
CA ASP A 237 11.83 -1.22 0.60
C ASP A 237 12.66 -1.90 -0.52
N PHE A 238 12.27 -3.09 -0.97
CA PHE A 238 13.05 -3.86 -1.94
C PHE A 238 12.17 -4.68 -2.91
N MET A 239 12.17 -4.32 -4.20
CA MET A 239 11.47 -5.07 -5.26
C MET A 239 10.01 -5.40 -4.91
N GLY A 240 9.29 -4.46 -4.29
CA GLY A 240 7.90 -4.62 -3.85
C GLY A 240 7.71 -5.27 -2.47
N TRP A 241 8.79 -5.55 -1.73
CA TRP A 241 8.76 -6.04 -0.35
C TRP A 241 9.09 -4.93 0.65
N GLU A 242 8.26 -4.74 1.67
CA GLU A 242 8.63 -4.00 2.89
C GLU A 242 9.53 -4.88 3.76
N LEU A 243 10.68 -4.38 4.19
CA LEU A 243 11.64 -5.07 5.04
C LEU A 243 11.42 -4.65 6.50
N LYS A 244 11.26 -5.62 7.39
CA LYS A 244 11.12 -5.35 8.83
C LYS A 244 12.08 -6.21 9.65
N ALA A 245 13.08 -5.56 10.23
CA ALA A 245 13.93 -6.20 11.23
C ALA A 245 13.15 -6.45 12.53
N HIS A 246 13.12 -7.70 13.00
CA HIS A 246 12.28 -8.11 14.13
C HIS A 246 12.99 -9.07 15.09
N SER A 247 13.14 -8.71 16.37
CA SER A 247 13.72 -9.60 17.39
C SER A 247 12.89 -9.68 18.68
N GLY A 248 11.66 -9.17 18.67
CA GLY A 248 10.87 -8.95 19.88
C GLY A 248 9.55 -9.72 19.90
N SER A 249 8.69 -9.36 20.85
CA SER A 249 7.31 -9.85 20.91
C SER A 249 6.31 -8.88 20.27
N VAL A 250 6.78 -7.74 19.74
CA VAL A 250 5.95 -6.65 19.21
C VAL A 250 6.55 -6.13 17.91
N VAL A 251 5.72 -6.01 16.89
CA VAL A 251 6.07 -5.39 15.60
C VAL A 251 5.41 -4.02 15.45
N THR A 252 6.08 -3.13 14.73
CA THR A 252 5.45 -1.91 14.21
C THR A 252 4.93 -2.22 12.81
N LEU A 253 3.63 -2.06 12.61
CA LEU A 253 3.01 -2.20 11.30
C LEU A 253 3.35 -0.99 10.45
N MET A 254 2.93 0.19 10.91
CA MET A 254 3.10 1.46 10.21
C MET A 254 3.26 2.64 11.18
N THR A 255 3.72 3.77 10.65
CA THR A 255 3.93 5.00 11.41
C THR A 255 3.35 6.26 10.74
N PRO A 256 2.04 6.31 10.45
CA PRO A 256 1.41 7.48 9.86
C PRO A 256 1.33 8.62 10.89
N GLU A 257 1.66 9.83 10.47
CA GLU A 257 1.36 11.04 11.26
C GLU A 257 -0.16 11.31 11.24
N PRO A 258 -0.75 11.93 12.28
CA PRO A 258 -2.12 12.44 12.22
C PRO A 258 -2.34 13.41 11.05
N ASP A 259 -3.56 13.51 10.52
CA ASP A 259 -3.98 14.53 9.54
C ASP A 259 -5.02 15.51 10.06
N THR A 260 -5.51 15.32 11.28
CA THR A 260 -6.44 16.26 11.92
C THR A 260 -6.26 16.32 13.44
N GLY A 261 -6.98 17.24 14.08
CA GLY A 261 -6.97 17.49 15.52
C GLY A 261 -5.92 18.50 15.97
N LEU A 262 -5.91 18.76 17.28
CA LEU A 262 -5.00 19.73 17.91
C LEU A 262 -3.53 19.42 17.60
N TYR A 263 -3.14 18.14 17.51
CA TYR A 263 -1.79 17.71 17.15
C TYR A 263 -1.25 18.36 15.88
N VAL A 264 -2.11 18.49 14.86
CA VAL A 264 -1.76 19.05 13.55
C VAL A 264 -1.82 20.57 13.60
N ALA A 265 -2.81 21.13 14.29
CA ALA A 265 -2.99 22.57 14.42
C ALA A 265 -1.87 23.23 15.24
N ASP A 266 -1.58 22.69 16.43
CA ASP A 266 -0.52 23.16 17.31
C ASP A 266 0.00 22.01 18.20
N ILE A 267 1.23 21.59 17.91
CA ILE A 267 1.89 20.50 18.66
C ILE A 267 2.22 20.91 20.10
N HIS A 268 2.44 22.19 20.39
CA HIS A 268 2.73 22.66 21.74
C HIS A 268 1.47 22.63 22.61
N ASP A 269 0.35 23.12 22.08
CA ASP A 269 -0.94 23.06 22.79
C ASP A 269 -1.41 21.62 22.98
N PHE A 270 -1.19 20.75 21.98
CA PHE A 270 -1.41 19.32 22.13
C PHE A 270 -0.60 18.74 23.29
N MET A 271 0.69 19.05 23.37
CA MET A 271 1.57 18.53 24.42
C MET A 271 1.22 19.12 25.79
N ASN A 272 0.84 20.39 25.88
CA ASN A 272 0.39 21.02 27.11
C ASN A 272 -0.89 20.36 27.64
N SER A 273 -1.82 20.03 26.74
CA SER A 273 -3.13 19.48 27.10
C SER A 273 -3.10 17.99 27.42
N TYR A 274 -2.30 17.20 26.68
CA TYR A 274 -2.45 15.74 26.64
C TYR A 274 -1.17 14.96 26.92
N SER A 275 -0.07 15.60 27.31
CA SER A 275 1.18 14.90 27.62
C SER A 275 1.00 13.84 28.71
N SER A 276 1.65 12.70 28.52
CA SER A 276 1.75 11.64 29.53
C SER A 276 2.78 11.92 30.64
N SER A 277 3.68 12.89 30.43
CA SER A 277 4.71 13.30 31.38
C SER A 277 5.23 14.69 31.04
N GLN A 278 5.34 15.56 32.04
CA GLN A 278 5.90 16.91 31.92
C GLN A 278 7.11 17.05 32.85
N LYS A 279 8.28 17.32 32.28
CA LYS A 279 9.51 17.65 33.00
C LYS A 279 10.07 18.96 32.45
N PRO A 280 10.87 19.72 33.22
CA PRO A 280 11.36 21.05 32.80
C PRO A 280 12.03 21.06 31.42
N GLU A 281 12.86 20.05 31.12
CA GLU A 281 13.60 19.99 29.86
C GLU A 281 12.92 19.10 28.79
N ARG A 282 11.82 18.43 29.14
CA ARG A 282 11.21 17.45 28.25
C ARG A 282 9.75 17.14 28.59
N VAL A 283 8.90 17.24 27.58
CA VAL A 283 7.51 16.78 27.65
C VAL A 283 7.33 15.59 26.72
N ASP A 284 6.66 14.54 27.21
CA ASP A 284 6.45 13.29 26.50
C ASP A 284 4.96 12.96 26.35
N PHE A 285 4.56 12.56 25.16
CA PHE A 285 3.31 11.86 24.85
C PHE A 285 3.66 10.44 24.42
N ALA A 286 3.64 9.52 25.38
CA ALA A 286 4.17 8.17 25.26
C ALA A 286 3.39 7.16 26.13
N SER A 287 2.07 7.07 25.89
CA SER A 287 1.16 6.12 26.54
C SER A 287 0.39 5.32 25.50
N ILE A 288 0.29 4.00 25.67
CA ILE A 288 -0.40 3.11 24.71
C ILE A 288 -1.90 3.38 24.72
N HIS A 289 -2.50 3.56 23.55
CA HIS A 289 -3.94 3.68 23.36
C HIS A 289 -4.50 2.45 22.65
N LYS A 290 -5.50 1.83 23.29
CA LYS A 290 -6.30 0.74 22.74
C LYS A 290 -7.70 1.24 22.40
N MET A 291 -8.40 0.51 21.54
CA MET A 291 -9.71 0.90 21.06
C MET A 291 -10.71 1.02 22.21
N SER A 292 -11.45 2.13 22.25
CA SER A 292 -12.53 2.43 23.20
C SER A 292 -12.12 2.35 24.68
N ILE A 293 -10.83 2.41 24.98
CA ILE A 293 -10.30 2.39 26.35
C ILE A 293 -9.75 3.78 26.68
N TYR A 294 -10.27 4.35 27.77
CA TYR A 294 -9.78 5.61 28.32
C TYR A 294 -8.36 5.45 28.87
N ASN A 295 -7.48 6.40 28.54
CA ASN A 295 -6.11 6.43 29.02
C ASN A 295 -5.93 7.52 30.08
N GLU A 296 -5.82 7.12 31.34
CA GLU A 296 -5.71 8.05 32.47
C GLU A 296 -4.52 9.01 32.37
N LYS A 297 -3.41 8.60 31.74
CA LYS A 297 -2.20 9.44 31.64
C LYS A 297 -2.35 10.60 30.67
N THR A 298 -3.22 10.48 29.69
CA THR A 298 -3.37 11.48 28.62
C THR A 298 -4.77 12.09 28.59
N GLY A 299 -5.73 11.49 29.28
CA GLY A 299 -7.13 11.91 29.27
C GLY A 299 -7.86 11.59 27.97
N LEU A 300 -7.29 10.71 27.12
CA LEU A 300 -7.78 10.46 25.78
C LEU A 300 -8.30 9.02 25.59
N THR A 301 -9.32 8.88 24.76
CA THR A 301 -9.84 7.60 24.26
C THR A 301 -9.65 7.53 22.75
N LEU A 302 -9.18 6.37 22.26
CA LEU A 302 -9.03 6.10 20.83
C LEU A 302 -10.29 5.41 20.30
N ASN A 303 -10.95 6.02 19.33
CA ASN A 303 -12.19 5.50 18.73
C ASN A 303 -12.07 5.39 17.21
N LEU A 304 -12.69 4.35 16.64
CA LEU A 304 -12.93 4.25 15.21
C LEU A 304 -14.34 4.77 14.93
N GLU A 305 -14.42 5.95 14.32
CA GLU A 305 -15.67 6.64 14.04
C GLU A 305 -16.02 6.52 12.57
N GLY A 306 -17.31 6.32 12.27
CA GLY A 306 -17.78 6.13 10.89
C GLY A 306 -17.58 4.72 10.32
N TYR A 307 -17.24 3.74 11.16
CA TYR A 307 -17.19 2.31 10.81
C TYR A 307 -18.25 1.52 11.58
N ASP A 308 -19.04 0.71 10.88
CA ASP A 308 -20.00 -0.23 11.46
C ASP A 308 -19.32 -1.59 11.60
N PHE A 309 -18.96 -1.97 12.83
CA PHE A 309 -18.29 -3.24 13.11
C PHE A 309 -19.14 -4.47 12.85
N SER A 310 -20.48 -4.35 12.94
CA SER A 310 -21.37 -5.47 12.68
C SER A 310 -21.42 -5.81 11.19
N LYS A 311 -21.41 -4.77 10.35
CA LYS A 311 -21.41 -4.92 8.88
C LYS A 311 -20.00 -5.00 8.30
N GLN A 312 -18.98 -4.62 9.05
CA GLN A 312 -17.61 -4.40 8.57
C GLN A 312 -17.56 -3.38 7.41
N GLU A 313 -18.26 -2.27 7.57
CA GLU A 313 -18.45 -1.24 6.54
C GLU A 313 -18.13 0.16 7.04
N ILE A 314 -17.52 0.98 6.18
CA ILE A 314 -17.45 2.43 6.40
C ILE A 314 -18.83 3.03 6.08
N VAL A 315 -19.48 3.60 7.10
CA VAL A 315 -20.80 4.23 7.03
C VAL A 315 -20.72 5.76 7.02
N ASN A 316 -19.58 6.33 7.42
CA ASN A 316 -19.25 7.74 7.24
C ASN A 316 -17.82 7.86 6.70
N PRO A 317 -17.61 8.24 5.42
CA PRO A 317 -16.29 8.29 4.82
C PRO A 317 -15.40 9.44 5.32
N GLU A 318 -15.99 10.47 5.95
CA GLU A 318 -15.26 11.54 6.66
C GLU A 318 -14.80 11.10 8.06
N GLY A 319 -15.15 9.87 8.46
CA GLY A 319 -14.68 9.26 9.69
C GLY A 319 -13.21 8.84 9.63
N GLY A 320 -12.83 8.03 10.61
CA GLY A 320 -11.46 7.57 10.77
C GLY A 320 -11.18 7.15 12.20
N LEU A 321 -9.89 7.11 12.53
CA LEU A 321 -9.42 6.78 13.86
C LEU A 321 -9.08 8.06 14.61
N PHE A 322 -9.72 8.33 15.74
CA PHE A 322 -9.58 9.59 16.48
C PHE A 322 -9.22 9.36 17.94
N LEU A 323 -8.27 10.14 18.43
CA LEU A 323 -8.06 10.37 19.84
C LEU A 323 -8.91 11.56 20.28
N ARG A 324 -9.84 11.32 21.20
CA ARG A 324 -10.69 12.37 21.77
C ARG A 324 -10.52 12.46 23.27
N ASP A 325 -10.64 13.68 23.79
CA ASP A 325 -10.78 13.90 25.23
C ASP A 325 -12.24 13.71 25.70
N SER A 326 -12.46 13.84 27.00
CA SER A 326 -13.78 13.69 27.64
C SER A 326 -14.80 14.73 27.19
N ASN A 327 -14.36 15.87 26.64
CA ASN A 327 -15.23 16.91 26.09
C ASN A 327 -15.54 16.69 24.59
N GLY A 328 -15.02 15.59 24.01
CA GLY A 328 -15.20 15.25 22.61
C GLY A 328 -14.27 15.99 21.65
N LYS A 329 -13.28 16.75 22.13
CA LYS A 329 -12.32 17.46 21.27
C LYS A 329 -11.35 16.46 20.63
N ILE A 330 -11.08 16.62 19.34
CA ILE A 330 -10.11 15.78 18.61
C ILE A 330 -8.70 16.24 18.97
N ALA A 331 -8.00 15.42 19.75
CA ALA A 331 -6.59 15.65 20.07
C ALA A 331 -5.70 15.30 18.88
N ALA A 332 -5.93 14.16 18.23
CA ALA A 332 -5.26 13.73 17.01
C ALA A 332 -6.16 12.77 16.23
N GLY A 333 -6.07 12.75 14.91
CA GLY A 333 -6.87 11.85 14.07
C GLY A 333 -6.15 11.37 12.82
N TRP A 334 -6.61 10.23 12.31
CA TRP A 334 -6.26 9.66 11.02
C TRP A 334 -7.54 9.37 10.24
N SER A 335 -7.80 10.14 9.19
CA SER A 335 -8.96 9.93 8.32
C SER A 335 -8.92 8.56 7.63
N PHE A 336 -10.09 8.02 7.23
CA PHE A 336 -10.14 6.79 6.43
C PHE A 336 -9.32 6.91 5.14
N SER A 337 -9.39 8.06 4.47
CA SER A 337 -8.58 8.38 3.28
C SER A 337 -7.10 8.15 3.54
N LYS A 338 -6.56 8.67 4.65
CA LYS A 338 -5.16 8.52 5.03
C LYS A 338 -4.78 7.08 5.39
N ILE A 339 -5.65 6.38 6.12
CA ILE A 339 -5.42 4.98 6.49
C ILE A 339 -5.36 4.13 5.22
N LEU A 340 -6.30 4.31 4.28
CA LEU A 340 -6.32 3.60 3.00
C LEU A 340 -5.07 3.89 2.16
N ASP A 341 -4.64 5.16 2.09
CA ASP A 341 -3.43 5.58 1.37
C ASP A 341 -2.15 4.97 1.93
N HIS A 342 -2.02 4.89 3.26
CA HIS A 342 -0.87 4.25 3.90
C HIS A 342 -0.88 2.74 3.69
N TRP A 343 -2.05 2.12 3.80
CA TRP A 343 -2.21 0.68 3.67
C TRP A 343 -1.91 0.19 2.24
N LYS A 344 -2.31 0.98 1.22
CA LYS A 344 -1.99 0.73 -0.19
C LYS A 344 -0.48 0.53 -0.41
N ARG A 345 0.34 1.43 0.15
CA ARG A 345 1.76 1.57 -0.22
C ARG A 345 2.71 0.61 0.50
N LYS A 346 2.49 0.28 1.79
CA LYS A 346 3.46 -0.47 2.61
C LYS A 346 3.19 -1.98 2.83
N HIS A 347 1.95 -2.44 2.67
CA HIS A 347 1.54 -3.78 3.15
C HIS A 347 1.06 -4.71 2.03
N SER A 348 1.65 -4.63 0.83
CA SER A 348 1.41 -5.62 -0.23
C SER A 348 2.11 -6.94 0.09
N LYS A 349 3.40 -6.86 0.43
CA LYS A 349 4.27 -7.95 0.85
C LYS A 349 5.22 -7.43 1.91
N THR A 350 5.38 -8.16 3.00
CA THR A 350 6.31 -7.80 4.07
C THR A 350 7.22 -8.99 4.37
N CYS A 351 8.52 -8.72 4.43
CA CYS A 351 9.54 -9.66 4.83
C CYS A 351 10.05 -9.28 6.21
N PHE A 352 9.66 -10.06 7.21
CA PHE A 352 10.17 -9.94 8.55
C PHE A 352 11.46 -10.76 8.67
N VAL A 353 12.55 -10.08 9.00
CA VAL A 353 13.88 -10.68 9.15
C VAL A 353 14.21 -10.74 10.63
N HIS A 354 14.35 -11.94 11.17
CA HIS A 354 14.79 -12.09 12.55
C HIS A 354 16.22 -11.55 12.71
N TYR A 355 16.57 -11.02 13.88
CA TYR A 355 17.95 -10.69 14.15
C TYR A 355 18.35 -10.98 15.60
N SER A 356 19.64 -11.30 15.77
CA SER A 356 20.32 -11.34 17.07
C SER A 356 21.19 -10.11 17.22
N VAL A 357 21.34 -9.61 18.45
CA VAL A 357 22.14 -8.42 18.75
C VAL A 357 23.31 -8.76 19.65
N ARG A 358 24.52 -8.32 19.26
CA ARG A 358 25.67 -8.25 20.16
C ARG A 358 25.73 -6.85 20.73
N LYS A 359 25.45 -6.73 22.03
CA LYS A 359 25.46 -5.44 22.74
C LYS A 359 26.91 -5.03 23.01
N SER A 360 27.24 -3.81 22.63
CA SER A 360 28.50 -3.13 22.92
C SER A 360 28.24 -1.61 22.81
N GLU A 361 29.29 -0.80 22.95
CA GLU A 361 29.19 0.65 22.71
C GLU A 361 28.65 0.98 21.30
N HIS A 362 29.03 0.14 20.32
CA HIS A 362 28.55 0.16 18.94
C HIS A 362 27.94 -1.21 18.60
N PRO A 363 26.62 -1.40 18.77
CA PRO A 363 26.00 -2.71 18.65
C PRO A 363 26.18 -3.29 17.25
N SER A 364 26.22 -4.62 17.16
CA SER A 364 26.23 -5.34 15.88
C SER A 364 25.04 -6.30 15.80
N TYR A 365 24.56 -6.54 14.59
CA TYR A 365 23.37 -7.33 14.32
C TYR A 365 23.70 -8.50 13.39
N LEU A 366 23.24 -9.69 13.76
CA LEU A 366 23.21 -10.87 12.90
C LEU A 366 21.78 -11.05 12.41
N PHE A 367 21.53 -10.90 11.11
CA PHE A 367 20.21 -11.09 10.51
C PHE A 367 20.00 -12.54 10.09
N GLY A 368 18.77 -13.05 10.20
CA GLY A 368 18.46 -14.47 10.05
C GLY A 368 18.76 -15.30 11.30
N PRO A 369 18.71 -16.65 11.20
CA PRO A 369 18.36 -17.41 9.99
C PRO A 369 16.85 -17.46 9.73
N LYS A 370 16.01 -17.02 10.68
CA LYS A 370 14.55 -17.07 10.54
C LYS A 370 14.01 -15.88 9.75
N ILE A 371 13.24 -16.17 8.71
CA ILE A 371 12.57 -15.19 7.85
C ILE A 371 11.08 -15.53 7.83
N THR A 372 10.23 -14.52 7.92
CA THR A 372 8.78 -14.68 7.74
C THR A 372 8.33 -13.78 6.60
N LEU A 373 7.84 -14.39 5.53
CA LEU A 373 7.22 -13.71 4.40
C LEU A 373 5.72 -13.64 4.64
N ALA A 374 5.14 -12.46 4.52
CA ALA A 374 3.71 -12.25 4.70
C ALA A 374 3.12 -11.44 3.54
N ASP A 375 1.99 -11.87 3.01
CA ASP A 375 1.24 -11.17 1.97
C ASP A 375 -0.29 -11.34 2.14
N GLY A 376 -1.07 -10.74 1.24
CA GLY A 376 -2.53 -10.75 1.34
C GLY A 376 -3.08 -9.93 2.51
N SER A 377 -2.49 -8.75 2.75
CA SER A 377 -3.03 -7.82 3.74
C SER A 377 -4.20 -7.02 3.15
N ASP A 378 -5.34 -6.96 3.83
CA ASP A 378 -6.48 -6.12 3.43
C ASP A 378 -6.90 -5.14 4.54
N ILE A 379 -7.67 -4.11 4.18
CA ILE A 379 -8.11 -3.09 5.12
C ILE A 379 -9.14 -3.62 6.12
N LYS A 380 -9.94 -4.62 5.75
CA LYS A 380 -10.98 -5.18 6.63
C LYS A 380 -10.34 -5.89 7.82
N LYS A 381 -9.29 -6.68 7.57
CA LYS A 381 -8.44 -7.29 8.59
C LYS A 381 -7.80 -6.26 9.50
N PHE A 382 -7.27 -5.17 8.94
CA PHE A 382 -6.73 -4.08 9.74
C PHE A 382 -7.78 -3.47 10.68
N MET A 383 -8.98 -3.17 10.17
CA MET A 383 -10.08 -2.62 10.98
C MET A 383 -10.58 -3.62 12.03
N SER A 384 -10.69 -4.90 11.69
CA SER A 384 -11.07 -5.97 12.63
C SER A 384 -10.02 -6.15 13.73
N ALA A 385 -8.73 -6.12 13.39
CA ALA A 385 -7.65 -6.23 14.37
C ALA A 385 -7.55 -4.98 15.27
N LEU A 386 -7.89 -3.80 14.77
CA LEU A 386 -8.08 -2.58 15.58
C LEU A 386 -9.27 -2.74 16.54
N SER A 387 -10.43 -3.20 16.05
CA SER A 387 -11.63 -3.45 16.87
C SER A 387 -11.35 -4.41 18.02
N ALA A 388 -10.61 -5.48 17.73
CA ALA A 388 -10.24 -6.50 18.70
C ALA A 388 -9.07 -6.06 19.61
N SER A 389 -8.60 -4.81 19.50
CA SER A 389 -7.44 -4.26 20.23
C SER A 389 -6.16 -5.09 20.07
N LYS A 390 -6.03 -5.84 18.98
CA LYS A 390 -4.79 -6.54 18.57
C LYS A 390 -3.77 -5.55 18.04
N ILE A 391 -4.25 -4.55 17.30
CA ILE A 391 -3.50 -3.36 16.92
C ILE A 391 -3.79 -2.25 17.93
N TYR A 392 -2.74 -1.57 18.36
CA TYR A 392 -2.82 -0.42 19.26
C TYR A 392 -1.95 0.72 18.78
N TYR A 393 -2.30 1.93 19.20
CA TYR A 393 -1.49 3.12 18.96
C TYR A 393 -0.49 3.29 20.11
N ASP A 394 0.80 3.37 19.75
CA ASP A 394 1.93 3.51 20.67
C ASP A 394 2.74 4.77 20.29
N PRO A 395 2.36 5.94 20.83
CA PRO A 395 3.06 7.17 20.57
C PRO A 395 4.43 7.20 21.24
N GLY A 396 5.38 7.86 20.60
CA GLY A 396 6.69 8.21 21.14
C GLY A 396 7.03 9.67 20.89
N VAL A 397 6.02 10.54 20.95
CA VAL A 397 6.14 11.97 20.65
C VAL A 397 6.75 12.68 21.86
N ASN A 398 7.71 13.56 21.63
CA ASN A 398 8.30 14.37 22.69
C ASN A 398 8.75 15.74 22.19
N ILE A 399 8.79 16.70 23.10
CA ILE A 399 9.42 18.00 22.89
C ILE A 399 10.55 18.11 23.91
N LYS A 400 11.77 18.37 23.43
CA LYS A 400 12.91 18.71 24.28
C LYS A 400 13.15 20.20 24.27
N TYR A 401 13.46 20.77 25.43
CA TYR A 401 13.79 22.19 25.59
C TYR A 401 15.27 22.31 25.93
N HIS A 402 16.03 23.00 25.09
CA HIS A 402 17.44 23.32 25.34
C HIS A 402 17.71 24.77 24.95
N ASN A 403 18.25 25.56 25.89
CA ASN A 403 18.58 26.98 25.70
C ASN A 403 17.43 27.80 25.07
N GLY A 404 16.21 27.63 25.59
CA GLY A 404 15.01 28.32 25.09
C GLY A 404 14.48 27.81 23.73
N LYS A 405 15.12 26.82 23.10
CA LYS A 405 14.64 26.21 21.84
C LYS A 405 13.90 24.90 22.10
N ALA A 406 12.71 24.78 21.54
CA ALA A 406 11.93 23.55 21.54
C ALA A 406 12.26 22.71 20.29
N LYS A 407 12.54 21.42 20.49
CA LYS A 407 12.80 20.47 19.40
C LYS A 407 11.79 19.31 19.48
N PRO A 408 10.72 19.32 18.67
CA PRO A 408 9.78 18.22 18.62
C PRO A 408 10.39 17.01 17.92
N LYS A 409 10.07 15.82 18.44
CA LYS A 409 10.30 14.54 17.81
C LYS A 409 8.95 13.84 17.68
N LYS A 410 8.49 13.70 16.44
CA LYS A 410 7.24 13.03 16.10
C LYS A 410 7.48 11.54 15.87
N ARG A 411 6.66 10.70 16.48
CA ARG A 411 6.71 9.25 16.34
C ARG A 411 5.35 8.69 16.72
N ASN A 412 4.56 8.39 15.71
CA ASN A 412 3.23 7.83 15.83
C ASN A 412 3.29 6.39 15.31
N GLN A 413 3.03 5.39 16.14
CA GLN A 413 3.20 3.98 15.73
C GLN A 413 1.93 3.18 15.93
N PHE A 414 1.57 2.39 14.94
CA PHE A 414 0.60 1.31 15.09
C PHE A 414 1.35 0.00 15.22
N ARG A 415 1.10 -0.70 16.34
CA ARG A 415 1.86 -1.88 16.73
C ARG A 415 0.93 -3.02 17.09
N MET A 416 1.43 -4.23 17.01
CA MET A 416 0.74 -5.44 17.44
C MET A 416 1.74 -6.45 17.98
N LYS A 417 1.25 -7.45 18.72
CA LYS A 417 2.11 -8.57 19.14
C LYS A 417 2.51 -9.40 17.93
N TRP A 418 3.73 -9.95 17.95
CA TRP A 418 4.24 -10.80 16.87
C TRP A 418 3.35 -12.01 16.62
N ASN A 419 2.84 -12.64 17.68
CA ASN A 419 1.97 -13.82 17.58
C ASN A 419 0.60 -13.50 16.94
N ASP A 420 0.21 -12.23 16.88
CA ASP A 420 -1.06 -11.80 16.26
C ASP A 420 -0.85 -11.37 14.79
N VAL A 421 0.37 -11.44 14.22
CA VAL A 421 0.64 -10.97 12.84
C VAL A 421 -0.21 -11.69 11.78
N GLY A 422 -0.61 -12.94 12.04
CA GLY A 422 -1.55 -13.69 11.19
C GLY A 422 -2.92 -13.02 11.02
N GLU A 423 -3.33 -12.16 11.95
CA GLU A 423 -4.64 -11.47 11.89
C GLU A 423 -4.70 -10.42 10.77
N VAL A 424 -3.56 -9.99 10.23
CA VAL A 424 -3.48 -8.90 9.23
C VAL A 424 -2.92 -9.33 7.87
N TYR A 425 -2.61 -10.61 7.67
CA TYR A 425 -2.11 -11.19 6.41
C TYR A 425 -2.86 -12.48 6.07
N ASP A 426 -3.10 -12.78 4.79
CA ASP A 426 -3.74 -14.05 4.35
C ASP A 426 -2.74 -15.21 4.30
N HIS A 427 -1.52 -14.92 3.85
CA HIS A 427 -0.50 -15.94 3.65
C HIS A 427 0.74 -15.58 4.44
N ILE A 428 1.17 -16.50 5.30
CA ILE A 428 2.42 -16.39 6.06
C ILE A 428 3.25 -17.64 5.78
N VAL A 429 4.47 -17.42 5.30
CA VAL A 429 5.45 -18.48 5.04
C VAL A 429 6.68 -18.21 5.88
N ASN A 430 7.00 -19.16 6.76
CA ASN A 430 8.26 -19.14 7.51
C ASN A 430 9.32 -19.88 6.71
N VAL A 431 10.50 -19.27 6.58
CA VAL A 431 11.64 -19.81 5.85
C VAL A 431 12.86 -19.72 6.76
N THR A 432 13.71 -20.75 6.75
CA THR A 432 15.03 -20.68 7.38
C THR A 432 16.08 -20.49 6.29
N ILE A 433 17.09 -19.65 6.50
CA ILE A 433 18.14 -19.40 5.51
C ILE A 433 18.88 -20.69 5.07
N SER A 434 18.92 -21.72 5.92
CA SER A 434 19.47 -23.04 5.58
C SER A 434 18.68 -23.79 4.50
N ASP A 435 17.41 -23.45 4.33
CA ASP A 435 16.46 -24.14 3.45
C ASP A 435 16.36 -23.46 2.07
N ILE A 436 17.14 -22.39 1.88
CA ILE A 436 17.29 -21.57 0.66
C ILE A 436 18.62 -21.90 0.02
#